data_AF-B5EHM0-F1
#
_entry.id   AF-B5EHM0-F1
#
_cell.length_a   1.000
_cell.length_b   1.000
_cell.length_c   1.000
_cell.angle_alpha   90.00
_cell.angle_beta   90.00
_cell.angle_gamma   90.00
#
_symmetry.space_group_name_H-M   'P 1'
#
loop_
_entity.id
_entity.type
_entity.pdbx_description
1 polymer ?
#
loop_
_entity_poly.entity_id
_entity_poly.type
_entity_poly.pdbx_seq_one_letter_code
_entity_poly.pdbx_strand_id
1 'polypeptide(L)'
;MRIVMVAALSLALCAGCSAKRGEPISEPLKIDNARVARGERAFMANCNKCHPGGEKGLGFALNNKPLPGFMIKAQVRAGAGAMPAFTKELITGEQLDEIVEYVALLRNSPPPPRENLKQEQ
;
A
#
# COMPACT_ATOMS: atom_id res chain seq x y z
N MET A 1 -47.85 53.20 -5.48
CA MET A 1 -48.07 52.00 -4.64
C MET A 1 -48.00 50.77 -5.53
N ARG A 2 -46.96 49.94 -5.28
CA ARG A 2 -46.77 48.54 -5.72
C ARG A 2 -46.44 48.25 -7.19
N ILE A 3 -45.13 48.34 -7.40
CA ILE A 3 -44.21 47.71 -8.37
C ILE A 3 -44.70 46.37 -8.94
N VAL A 4 -44.55 46.27 -10.26
CA VAL A 4 -44.76 45.12 -11.14
C VAL A 4 -43.85 43.95 -10.72
N MET A 5 -44.43 42.79 -10.41
CA MET A 5 -43.68 41.53 -10.27
C MET A 5 -43.59 40.84 -11.63
N VAL A 6 -42.50 41.10 -12.36
CA VAL A 6 -42.08 40.29 -13.51
C VAL A 6 -41.17 39.17 -13.01
N ALA A 7 -41.44 37.98 -13.51
CA ALA A 7 -40.71 36.74 -13.32
C ALA A 7 -39.21 36.84 -13.66
N ALA A 8 -38.38 36.03 -13.00
CA ALA A 8 -37.37 35.17 -13.63
C ALA A 8 -36.45 34.53 -12.58
N LEU A 9 -36.57 33.21 -12.46
CA LEU A 9 -35.45 32.26 -12.60
C LEU A 9 -34.09 32.68 -12.01
N SER A 10 -33.86 32.39 -10.73
CA SER A 10 -32.51 32.40 -10.15
C SER A 10 -32.01 30.96 -9.98
N LEU A 11 -31.28 30.56 -11.01
CA LEU A 11 -30.58 29.30 -11.23
C LEU A 11 -29.73 28.90 -10.02
N ALA A 12 -29.89 27.65 -9.59
CA ALA A 12 -29.07 27.00 -8.57
C ALA A 12 -27.59 26.96 -9.01
N LEU A 13 -26.73 27.73 -8.35
CA LEU A 13 -25.27 27.57 -8.47
C LEU A 13 -24.77 26.63 -7.37
N CYS A 14 -24.91 25.34 -7.60
CA CYS A 14 -24.01 24.36 -6.99
C CYS A 14 -22.67 24.42 -7.73
N ALA A 15 -21.85 25.43 -7.44
CA ALA A 15 -20.46 25.45 -7.86
C ALA A 15 -19.68 24.44 -7.00
N GLY A 16 -19.85 23.16 -7.33
CA GLY A 16 -18.99 22.10 -6.83
C GLY A 16 -17.60 22.32 -7.43
N CYS A 17 -16.67 22.85 -6.64
CA CYS A 17 -15.26 22.72 -6.93
C CYS A 17 -14.94 21.22 -6.96
N SER A 18 -14.92 20.62 -8.14
CA SER A 18 -14.26 19.34 -8.36
C SER A 18 -12.79 19.55 -8.02
N ALA A 19 -12.43 19.30 -6.76
CA ALA A 19 -11.07 18.97 -6.42
C ALA A 19 -10.72 17.75 -7.29
N LYS A 20 -9.89 17.97 -8.32
CA LYS A 20 -9.28 16.87 -9.05
C LYS A 20 -8.61 16.01 -7.98
N ARG A 21 -9.13 14.81 -7.78
CA ARG A 21 -8.57 13.84 -6.84
C ARG A 21 -7.12 13.64 -7.27
N GLY A 22 -6.19 14.10 -6.44
CA GLY A 22 -4.77 14.19 -6.77
C GLY A 22 -4.28 12.85 -7.29
N GLU A 23 -3.68 12.86 -8.47
CA GLU A 23 -2.90 11.74 -8.96
C GLU A 23 -1.80 11.44 -7.92
N PRO A 24 -1.51 10.15 -7.64
CA PRO A 24 -0.45 9.82 -6.72
C PRO A 24 0.86 10.44 -7.21
N ILE A 25 1.45 11.29 -6.37
CA ILE A 25 2.69 12.05 -6.66
C ILE A 25 3.92 11.12 -6.66
N SER A 26 3.74 9.83 -6.35
CA SER A 26 4.75 8.78 -6.53
C SER A 26 4.60 8.09 -7.88
N GLU A 27 5.71 7.96 -8.59
CA GLU A 27 5.81 6.98 -9.67
C GLU A 27 5.51 5.58 -9.11
N PRO A 28 4.62 4.80 -9.78
CA PRO A 28 4.33 3.43 -9.35
C PRO A 28 5.60 2.58 -9.29
N LEU A 29 5.65 1.66 -8.32
CA LEU A 29 6.75 0.72 -8.20
C LEU A 29 6.92 -0.07 -9.51
N LYS A 30 8.09 0.06 -10.15
CA LYS A 30 8.39 -0.67 -11.38
C LYS A 30 8.76 -2.12 -11.07
N ILE A 31 7.94 -3.05 -11.55
CA ILE A 31 8.20 -4.49 -11.45
C ILE A 31 8.26 -5.06 -12.87
N ASP A 32 9.47 -5.30 -13.37
CA ASP A 32 9.75 -5.87 -14.70
C ASP A 32 10.15 -7.35 -14.66
N ASN A 33 10.33 -7.90 -13.46
CA ASN A 33 10.68 -9.29 -13.23
C ASN A 33 9.45 -10.13 -12.83
N ALA A 34 9.15 -11.18 -13.59
CA ALA A 34 8.02 -12.08 -13.34
C ALA A 34 8.07 -12.79 -11.97
N ARG A 35 9.28 -13.08 -11.45
CA ARG A 35 9.51 -13.66 -10.13
C ARG A 35 9.12 -12.68 -9.02
N VAL A 36 9.56 -11.43 -9.15
CA VAL A 36 9.20 -10.36 -8.22
C VAL A 36 7.69 -10.06 -8.26
N ALA A 37 7.07 -10.10 -9.45
CA ALA A 37 5.62 -9.94 -9.59
C ALA A 37 4.81 -11.07 -8.92
N ARG A 38 5.31 -12.32 -8.92
CA ARG A 38 4.71 -13.40 -8.12
C ARG A 38 4.87 -13.14 -6.61
N GLY A 39 6.05 -12.69 -6.21
CA GLY A 39 6.35 -12.26 -4.85
C GLY A 39 5.42 -11.17 -4.35
N GLU A 40 5.16 -10.14 -5.16
CA GLU A 40 4.20 -9.08 -4.89
C GLU A 40 2.81 -9.65 -4.64
N ARG A 41 2.29 -10.48 -5.56
CA ARG A 41 0.95 -11.07 -5.40
C ARG A 41 0.84 -11.88 -4.11
N ALA A 42 1.87 -12.67 -3.80
CA ALA A 42 1.90 -13.46 -2.57
C ALA A 42 2.00 -12.57 -1.32
N PHE A 43 2.77 -11.48 -1.37
CA PHE A 43 2.86 -10.49 -0.31
C PHE A 43 1.51 -9.78 -0.08
N MET A 44 0.84 -9.37 -1.15
CA MET A 44 -0.47 -8.72 -1.08
C MET A 44 -1.53 -9.63 -0.44
N ALA A 45 -1.50 -10.92 -0.75
CA ALA A 45 -2.42 -11.89 -0.19
C ALA A 45 -2.16 -12.22 1.30
N ASN A 46 -0.89 -12.26 1.72
CA ASN A 46 -0.53 -12.86 3.01
C ASN A 46 0.04 -11.87 4.03
N CYS A 47 0.68 -10.80 3.59
CA CYS A 47 1.48 -9.91 4.44
C CYS A 47 0.90 -8.49 4.53
N ASN A 48 0.32 -8.00 3.43
CA ASN A 48 -0.12 -6.61 3.27
C ASN A 48 -1.14 -6.16 4.32
N LYS A 49 -1.97 -7.08 4.84
CA LYS A 49 -2.95 -6.75 5.90
C LYS A 49 -2.29 -6.17 7.16
N CYS A 50 -1.09 -6.63 7.51
CA CYS A 50 -0.36 -6.16 8.69
C CYS A 50 0.82 -5.24 8.32
N HIS A 51 1.40 -5.43 7.14
CA HIS A 51 2.52 -4.68 6.58
C HIS A 51 2.08 -3.98 5.28
N PRO A 52 1.20 -2.97 5.35
CA PRO A 52 0.57 -2.37 4.17
C PRO A 52 1.63 -1.75 3.25
N GLY A 53 1.75 -2.25 2.02
CA GLY A 53 2.79 -1.82 1.08
C GLY A 53 4.23 -1.99 1.59
N GLY A 54 4.45 -2.76 2.65
CA GLY A 54 5.73 -2.86 3.37
C GLY A 54 6.02 -1.67 4.30
N GLU A 55 5.09 -0.74 4.46
CA GLU A 55 5.16 0.36 5.43
C GLU A 55 4.77 -0.11 6.84
N LYS A 56 4.87 0.81 7.80
CA LYS A 56 4.40 0.58 9.17
C LYS A 56 2.87 0.43 9.17
N GLY A 57 2.37 -0.65 9.76
CA GLY A 57 0.95 -0.88 10.01
C GLY A 57 0.76 -1.49 11.40
N LEU A 58 0.04 -2.61 11.47
CA LEU A 58 0.02 -3.45 12.69
C LEU A 58 1.41 -4.04 12.95
N GLY A 59 2.10 -4.44 11.88
CA GLY A 59 3.50 -4.83 11.90
C GLY A 59 4.44 -3.62 11.72
N PHE A 60 5.72 -3.85 11.98
CA PHE A 60 6.75 -2.86 11.68
C PHE A 60 6.97 -2.70 10.17
N ALA A 61 7.52 -1.55 9.75
CA ALA A 61 7.88 -1.30 8.36
C ALA A 61 8.99 -2.25 7.88
N LEU A 62 8.81 -2.86 6.72
CA LEU A 62 9.72 -3.82 6.11
C LEU A 62 10.70 -3.16 5.13
N ASN A 63 10.33 -1.99 4.61
CA ASN A 63 11.06 -1.24 3.60
C ASN A 63 12.18 -0.34 4.15
N ASN A 64 12.28 -0.15 5.47
CA ASN A 64 13.25 0.77 6.08
C ASN A 64 14.36 0.08 6.91
N LYS A 65 14.38 -1.26 6.94
CA LYS A 65 15.35 -2.06 7.70
C LYS A 65 16.02 -3.11 6.81
N PRO A 66 17.36 -3.13 6.71
CA PRO A 66 18.08 -4.08 5.86
C PRO A 66 18.24 -5.43 6.58
N LEU A 67 17.16 -6.19 6.76
CA LEU A 67 17.23 -7.53 7.32
C LEU A 67 17.61 -8.54 6.22
N PRO A 68 18.67 -9.36 6.39
CA PRO A 68 19.01 -10.44 5.48
C PRO A 68 17.84 -11.37 5.17
N GLY A 69 17.73 -11.80 3.90
CA GLY A 69 16.61 -12.61 3.42
C GLY A 69 16.37 -13.88 4.25
N PHE A 70 17.42 -14.60 4.64
CA PHE A 70 17.27 -15.82 5.45
C PHE A 70 16.65 -15.56 6.83
N MET A 71 16.91 -14.40 7.45
CA MET A 71 16.28 -14.02 8.71
C MET A 71 14.81 -13.66 8.53
N ILE A 72 14.45 -12.98 7.43
CA ILE A 72 13.05 -12.75 7.07
C ILE A 72 12.32 -14.10 6.93
N LYS A 73 12.93 -15.05 6.22
CA LYS A 73 12.35 -16.39 6.04
C LYS A 73 12.17 -17.10 7.37
N ALA A 74 13.21 -17.12 8.22
CA ALA A 74 13.13 -17.72 9.54
C ALA A 74 12.00 -17.10 10.39
N GLN A 75 11.89 -15.77 10.38
CA GLN A 75 10.82 -15.04 11.09
C GLN A 75 9.42 -15.38 10.54
N VAL A 76 9.26 -15.48 9.22
CA VAL A 76 7.98 -15.88 8.60
C VAL A 76 7.60 -17.31 8.96
N ARG A 77 8.58 -18.22 9.06
CA ARG A 77 8.33 -19.61 9.49
C ARG A 77 8.02 -19.72 10.98
N ALA A 78 8.66 -18.92 11.81
CA ALA A 78 8.48 -18.96 13.26
C ALA A 78 7.24 -18.20 13.75
N GLY A 79 6.87 -17.11 13.06
CA GLY A 79 5.95 -16.11 13.60
C GLY A 79 6.56 -15.32 14.77
N ALA A 80 5.88 -14.27 15.21
CA ALA A 80 6.26 -13.48 16.39
C ALA A 80 5.09 -12.64 16.90
N GLY A 81 4.72 -12.79 18.17
CA GLY A 81 3.60 -12.06 18.76
C GLY A 81 2.31 -12.28 17.96
N ALA A 82 1.77 -11.20 17.39
CA ALA A 82 0.58 -11.24 16.53
C ALA A 82 0.86 -11.67 15.08
N MET A 83 2.13 -11.75 14.65
CA MET A 83 2.50 -12.25 13.33
C MET A 83 2.41 -13.79 13.32
N PRO A 84 1.50 -14.38 12.52
CA PRO A 84 1.34 -15.83 12.47
C PRO A 84 2.56 -16.50 11.84
N ALA A 85 2.76 -17.78 12.17
CA ALA A 85 3.72 -18.64 11.50
C ALA A 85 3.14 -19.13 10.16
N PHE A 86 3.92 -19.05 9.09
CA PHE A 86 3.54 -19.55 7.77
C PHE A 86 4.29 -20.84 7.46
N THR A 87 3.59 -21.97 7.52
CA THR A 87 4.16 -23.30 7.26
C THR A 87 4.44 -23.50 5.77
N LYS A 88 5.18 -24.58 5.43
CA LYS A 88 5.54 -24.87 4.03
C LYS A 88 4.32 -25.23 3.17
N GLU A 89 3.25 -25.69 3.82
CA GLU A 89 1.97 -26.02 3.22
C GLU A 89 1.19 -24.75 2.86
N LEU A 90 1.30 -23.68 3.66
CA LEU A 90 0.63 -22.40 3.40
C LEU A 90 1.40 -21.54 2.39
N ILE A 91 2.73 -21.44 2.57
CA ILE A 91 3.62 -20.70 1.67
C ILE A 91 4.82 -21.59 1.39
N THR A 92 5.02 -22.00 0.14
CA THR A 92 6.13 -22.88 -0.23
C THR A 92 7.49 -22.20 -0.01
N GLY A 93 8.58 -22.97 -0.04
CA GLY A 93 9.93 -22.39 0.04
C GLY A 93 10.17 -21.38 -1.08
N GLU A 94 9.81 -21.75 -2.31
CA GLU A 94 9.96 -20.90 -3.49
C GLU A 94 9.12 -19.63 -3.41
N GLN A 95 7.83 -19.74 -3.05
CA GLN A 95 6.97 -18.57 -2.91
C GLN A 95 7.49 -17.60 -1.82
N LEU A 96 8.06 -18.14 -0.75
CA LEU A 96 8.67 -17.32 0.30
C LEU A 96 9.95 -16.61 -0.20
N ASP A 97 10.75 -17.25 -1.05
CA ASP A 97 11.89 -16.60 -1.69
C ASP A 97 11.44 -15.45 -2.59
N GLU A 98 10.37 -15.64 -3.37
CA GLU A 98 9.78 -14.59 -4.22
C GLU A 98 9.26 -13.41 -3.39
N ILE A 99 8.59 -13.67 -2.26
CA ILE A 99 8.16 -12.62 -1.32
C ILE A 99 9.36 -11.84 -0.79
N VAL A 100 10.46 -12.52 -0.44
CA VAL A 100 11.67 -11.87 0.08
C VAL A 100 12.33 -10.99 -0.98
N GLU A 101 12.34 -11.41 -2.25
CA GLU A 101 12.81 -10.58 -3.36
C GLU A 101 11.94 -9.32 -3.53
N TYR A 102 10.62 -9.45 -3.42
CA TYR A 102 9.72 -8.30 -3.45
C TYR A 102 9.96 -7.35 -2.27
N VAL A 103 10.14 -7.86 -1.05
CA VAL A 103 10.48 -7.05 0.13
C VAL A 103 11.83 -6.35 -0.06
N ALA A 104 12.80 -6.98 -0.71
CA ALA A 104 14.07 -6.35 -1.05
C ALA A 104 13.88 -5.21 -2.06
N LEU A 105 13.02 -5.38 -3.07
CA LEU A 105 12.68 -4.31 -4.01
C LEU A 105 12.04 -3.10 -3.30
N LEU A 106 11.13 -3.33 -2.35
CA LEU A 106 10.50 -2.26 -1.58
C LEU A 106 11.50 -1.39 -0.82
N ARG A 107 12.61 -1.96 -0.35
CA ARG A 107 13.68 -1.22 0.35
C ARG A 107 14.51 -0.33 -0.57
N ASN A 108 14.62 -0.73 -1.83
CA ASN A 108 15.46 -0.08 -2.83
C ASN A 108 14.68 0.95 -3.65
N SER A 109 13.39 1.11 -3.39
CA SER A 109 12.50 2.02 -4.10
C SER A 109 12.21 3.26 -3.25
N PRO A 110 12.05 4.45 -3.86
CA PRO A 110 11.74 5.65 -3.12
C PRO A 110 10.42 5.47 -2.34
N PRO A 111 10.34 5.92 -1.07
CA PRO A 111 9.11 5.81 -0.30
C PRO A 111 7.99 6.64 -0.96
N PRO A 112 6.72 6.23 -0.81
CA PRO A 112 5.60 7.04 -1.31
C PRO A 112 5.59 8.44 -0.64
N PRO A 113 5.19 9.51 -1.36
CA PRO A 113 5.07 10.86 -0.82
C PRO A 113 4.26 10.89 0.47
N ARG A 114 4.81 11.54 1.50
CA ARG A 114 4.27 11.59 2.87
C ARG A 114 3.04 12.50 3.05
N GLU A 115 2.31 12.85 1.99
CA GLU A 115 1.09 13.66 2.09
C GLU A 115 -0.11 12.81 2.57
N ASN A 116 -0.12 11.51 2.26
CA ASN A 116 -1.25 10.62 2.57
C ASN A 116 -1.24 10.04 4.00
N LEU A 117 -0.18 10.26 4.79
CA LEU A 117 -0.08 9.73 6.17
C LEU A 117 -0.97 10.48 7.20
N LYS A 118 -1.57 11.62 6.82
CA LYS A 118 -2.44 12.41 7.70
C LYS A 118 -3.95 12.14 7.51
N GLN A 119 -4.35 11.28 6.57
CA GLN A 119 -5.77 11.12 6.20
C GLN A 119 -6.42 9.83 6.75
N GLU A 120 -5.70 9.05 7.56
CA GLU A 120 -6.21 7.83 8.22
C GLU A 120 -6.12 7.93 9.75
N GLN A 121 -6.38 9.13 10.31
CA GLN A 121 -6.66 9.33 11.75
C GLN A 121 -8.06 9.91 11.94
#